data_AF-A0A2A7WU67-F1
#
_entry.id   AF-A0A2A7WU67-F1
#
_cell.length_a   1.000
_cell.length_b   1.000
_cell.length_c   1.000
_cell.angle_alpha   90.00
_cell.angle_beta   90.00
_cell.angle_gamma   90.00
#
_symmetry.space_group_name_H-M   'P 1'
#
loop_
_entity.id
_entity.type
_entity.pdbx_description
1 polymer ?
#
loop_
_entity_poly.entity_id
_entity_poly.type
_entity_poly.pdbx_seq_one_letter_code
_entity_poly.pdbx_strand_id
1 'polypeptide(L)' 'MKDFHCCATCQHFKAEKKIEGMKYYCSRLGFETKTNYKFNCWSPNEKVKKLINDIGKDGTN' A
#
# COMPACT_ATOMS: atom_id res chain seq x y z
N MET A 1 12.01 -7.50 9.17
CA MET A 1 11.28 -6.22 9.02
C MET A 1 10.17 -6.41 8.02
N LYS A 2 8.90 -6.24 8.41
CA LYS A 2 7.78 -6.29 7.45
C LYS A 2 7.77 -4.96 6.70
N ASP A 3 8.28 -4.95 5.47
CA ASP A 3 8.18 -3.80 4.57
C ASP A 3 6.71 -3.52 4.26
N PHE A 4 6.07 -2.67 5.07
CA PHE A 4 4.70 -2.22 4.78
C PHE A 4 4.61 -1.24 3.59
N HIS A 5 5.75 -0.96 2.93
CA HIS A 5 5.88 -0.11 1.74
C HIS A 5 5.29 -0.71 0.46
N CYS A 6 4.24 -1.52 0.54
CA CYS A 6 3.56 -2.04 -0.64
C CYS A 6 2.45 -1.08 -1.07
N CYS A 7 2.31 -0.86 -2.37
CA CYS A 7 1.23 -0.03 -2.90
C CYS A 7 -0.15 -0.56 -2.51
N ALA A 8 -0.29 -1.87 -2.25
CA ALA A 8 -1.53 -2.50 -1.77
C ALA A 8 -2.04 -1.98 -0.42
N THR A 9 -1.17 -1.45 0.46
CA THR A 9 -1.56 -0.86 1.75
C THR A 9 -1.77 0.66 1.67
N CYS A 10 -1.60 1.24 0.49
CA CYS A 10 -1.80 2.66 0.24
C CYS A 10 -3.29 2.98 0.16
N GLN A 11 -3.69 4.11 0.75
CA GLN A 11 -5.08 4.59 0.66
C GLN A 11 -5.53 4.90 -0.79
N HIS A 12 -4.58 5.13 -1.69
CA HIS A 12 -4.84 5.47 -3.09
C HIS A 12 -4.81 4.26 -4.04
N PHE A 13 -4.63 3.05 -3.51
CA PHE A 13 -4.64 1.82 -4.29
C PHE A 13 -6.04 1.51 -4.80
N LYS A 14 -6.17 1.32 -6.10
CA LYS A 14 -7.41 0.84 -6.71
C LYS A 14 -7.17 -0.45 -7.48
N ALA A 15 -8.10 -1.38 -7.31
CA ALA A 15 -8.16 -2.61 -8.07
C ALA A 15 -9.37 -2.53 -9.00
N GLU A 16 -9.14 -2.59 -10.32
CA GLU A 16 -10.18 -2.76 -11.32
C GLU A 16 -10.19 -4.19 -11.82
N LYS A 17 -11.38 -4.78 -11.88
CA LYS A 17 -11.57 -6.01 -12.64
C LYS A 17 -11.92 -5.62 -14.09
N LYS A 18 -10.98 -5.80 -15.01
CA LYS A 18 -11.20 -5.64 -16.45
C LYS A 18 -11.43 -6.98 -17.13
N ILE A 19 -11.88 -6.92 -18.38
CA ILE A 19 -12.12 -8.10 -19.22
C ILE A 19 -10.81 -8.90 -19.42
N GLU A 20 -9.68 -8.20 -19.53
CA GLU A 20 -8.34 -8.80 -19.66
C GLU A 20 -7.77 -9.34 -18.33
N GLY A 21 -8.40 -9.06 -17.19
CA GLY A 21 -7.95 -9.53 -15.87
C GLY A 21 -8.01 -8.47 -14.77
N MET A 22 -7.35 -8.75 -13.64
CA MET A 22 -7.18 -7.78 -12.55
C MET A 22 -6.11 -6.76 -12.92
N LYS A 23 -6.50 -5.49 -12.95
CA LYS A 23 -5.62 -4.34 -13.15
C LYS A 23 -5.57 -3.55 -11.85
N TYR A 24 -4.38 -3.12 -11.44
CA TYR A 24 -4.24 -2.24 -10.28
C TYR A 24 -3.70 -0.91 -10.74
N TYR A 25 -4.18 0.17 -10.13
CA TYR A 25 -3.79 1.51 -10.50
C TYR A 25 -3.75 2.41 -9.28
N CYS A 26 -2.84 3.38 -9.31
CA CYS A 26 -2.67 4.35 -8.25
C CYS A 26 -3.53 5.57 -8.58
N SER A 27 -4.52 5.91 -7.75
CA SER A 27 -5.32 7.12 -7.97
C SER A 27 -4.52 8.42 -7.80
N ARG A 28 -3.42 8.37 -7.05
CA ARG A 28 -2.57 9.53 -6.79
C ARG A 28 -1.69 9.85 -8.00
N LEU A 29 -1.04 8.83 -8.55
CA LEU A 29 -0.10 9.01 -9.67
C LEU A 29 -0.80 8.87 -11.03
N GLY A 30 -1.92 8.16 -11.10
CA GLY A 30 -2.63 7.87 -12.35
C GLY A 30 -2.01 6.72 -13.17
N PHE A 31 -1.04 5.99 -12.63
CA PHE A 31 -0.35 4.92 -13.33
C PHE A 31 -0.81 3.53 -12.88
N GLU A 32 -0.68 2.56 -13.79
CA GLU A 32 -0.88 1.15 -13.50
C GLU A 32 0.21 0.68 -12.51
N THR A 33 -0.22 0.10 -11.39
CA THR A 33 0.64 -0.42 -10.33
C THR A 33 0.43 -1.93 -10.21
N LYS A 34 1.31 -2.60 -9.45
CA LYS A 34 1.07 -3.97 -8.98
C LYS A 34 1.08 -4.00 -7.46
N THR A 35 0.51 -5.03 -6.87
CA THR A 35 0.48 -5.25 -5.41
C THR A 35 1.87 -5.31 -4.80
N ASN A 36 2.86 -5.77 -5.57
CA ASN A 36 4.26 -5.90 -5.16
C ASN A 36 5.10 -4.63 -5.36
N TYR A 37 4.55 -3.55 -5.90
CA TYR A 37 5.31 -2.33 -6.20
C TYR A 37 5.44 -1.47 -4.95
N LYS A 38 6.64 -0.92 -4.76
CA LYS A 38 6.94 0.03 -3.69
C LYS A 38 7.10 1.41 -4.31
N PHE A 39 6.16 2.31 -4.03
CA PHE A 39 6.23 3.69 -4.48
C PHE A 39 6.71 4.59 -3.35
N ASN A 40 7.57 5.57 -3.65
CA ASN A 40 7.94 6.61 -2.68
C ASN A 40 6.75 7.52 -2.33
N CYS A 41 5.71 7.56 -3.15
CA CYS A 41 4.48 8.29 -2.84
C CYS A 41 3.52 7.52 -1.90
N TRP A 42 3.97 6.40 -1.33
CA TRP A 42 3.16 5.58 -0.43
C TRP A 42 2.64 6.42 0.73
N SER A 43 1.33 6.42 0.90
CA SER A 43 0.65 7.19 1.93
C SER A 43 -0.32 6.28 2.67
N PRO A 44 0.10 5.69 3.81
CA PRO A 44 -0.76 4.86 4.62
C PRO A 44 -1.89 5.71 5.21
N ASN A 45 -3.09 5.15 5.28
CA ASN A 45 -4.19 5.78 6.00
C ASN A 45 -3.90 5.80 7.51
N GLU A 46 -4.68 6.57 8.27
CA GLU A 46 -4.48 6.70 9.71
C GLU A 46 -4.58 5.37 10.47
N LYS A 47 -5.44 4.45 10.02
CA LYS A 47 -5.56 3.10 10.61
C LYS A 47 -4.27 2.30 10.44
N VAL A 48 -3.67 2.34 9.25
CA VAL A 48 -2.39 1.69 8.93
C VAL A 48 -1.24 2.37 9.67
N LYS A 49 -1.24 3.71 9.79
CA LYS A 49 -0.27 4.43 10.62
C LYS A 49 -0.31 3.98 12.08
N LYS A 50 -1.52 3.83 12.65
CA LYS A 50 -1.69 3.30 14.01
C LYS A 50 -1.15 1.88 14.13
N LEU A 51 -1.48 1.00 13.19
CA LEU A 51 -0.95 -0.37 13.16
C LEU A 51 0.58 -0.40 13.05
N ILE A 52 1.18 0.40 12.17
CA ILE A 52 2.65 0.47 12.03
C ILE A 52 3.29 0.93 13.33
N ASN A 53 2.72 1.95 13.97
CA ASN A 53 3.20 2.47 15.25
C ASN A 53 3.03 1.46 16.40
N ASP A 54 1.96 0.68 16.39
CA ASP A 54 1.67 -0.37 17.36
C ASP A 54 2.61 -1.57 17.19
N ILE A 55 2.80 -2.03 15.94
CA ILE A 55 3.76 -3.08 15.58
C ILE A 55 5.19 -2.64 15.88
N GLY A 56 5.50 -1.35 15.81
CA GLY A 56 6.79 -0.78 16.19
C GLY A 56 7.07 -0.78 17.69
N LYS A 57 6.07 -1.02 18.55
CA LYS A 57 6.25 -1.08 20.01
C LYS A 57 6.59 -2.49 20.53
N ASP A 58 6.33 -3.53 19.76
CA ASP A 58 6.65 -4.93 20.13
C ASP A 58 8.04 -5.34 19.61
N GLY A 59 9.03 -4.47 19.82
CA GLY A 59 10.36 -4.61 19.23
C GLY A 59 11.48 -4.00 20.04
N THR A 60 11.30 -3.85 21.36
CA THR A 60 12.43 -3.57 22.27
C THR A 60 12.71 -4.84 23.04
N ASN A 61 13.66 -5.62 22.53
CA ASN A 61 14.48 -6.51 23.35
C ASN A 61 15.47 -5.65 24.13
#